data_AF-A0A1H3AV85-F1
#
_entry.id   AF-A0A1H3AV85-F1
#
_cell.length_a   1.000
_cell.length_b   1.000
_cell.length_c   1.000
_cell.angle_alpha   90.00
_cell.angle_beta   90.00
_cell.angle_gamma   90.00
#
_symmetry.space_group_name_H-M   'P 1'
#
loop_
_entity.id
_entity.type
_entity.pdbx_description
1 polymer ?
#
loop_
_entity_poly.entity_id
_entity_poly.type
_entity_poly.pdbx_seq_one_letter_code
_entity_poly.pdbx_strand_id
1 'polypeptide(L)'
;MNISNAMLIRLIGFVLALLWIVVLSFVLPVDSGANGEAVSFSWHAFLIATEDPMYPFNIQVMMWIAFFYCLAELIIKWINLSEENLQLELFDLYRNPDHVLMKSAQGEVAIPLDRDEALKPELLAAIYYAKRKLVPEHSLIGGFFKKINHQFQSTNDVGDVYSAVNSMIELKLHEVDLRYTVIRYLAWLIPTLGFIGTVIGIAVALGQAGVMGSDDPELLQAVIPLLATAFYTTLLALLLSAVVMIAIQWVQAKDEETVNNAGSLCLDAIVTNLKPRSSGHD
;
A
#
# COMPACT_ATOMS: atom_id res chain seq x y z
N MET A 1 7.33 7.68 9.39
CA MET A 1 6.09 8.37 9.84
C MET A 1 5.63 8.03 11.29
N ASN A 2 5.16 9.00 12.09
CA ASN A 2 4.58 8.76 13.43
C ASN A 2 3.12 8.26 13.39
N ILE A 3 2.67 7.49 14.39
CA ILE A 3 1.29 6.96 14.50
C ILE A 3 0.23 8.07 14.38
N SER A 4 0.51 9.25 14.94
CA SER A 4 -0.37 10.42 14.85
C SER A 4 -0.59 10.88 13.40
N ASN A 5 0.44 10.82 12.55
CA ASN A 5 0.32 11.21 11.14
C ASN A 5 -0.48 10.18 10.34
N ALA A 6 -0.34 8.89 10.65
CA ALA A 6 -1.15 7.84 10.02
C ALA A 6 -2.63 7.99 10.36
N MET A 7 -2.95 8.28 11.63
CA MET A 7 -4.34 8.57 12.04
C MET A 7 -4.88 9.84 11.38
N LEU A 8 -4.06 10.88 11.24
CA LEU A 8 -4.44 12.10 10.54
C LEU A 8 -4.80 11.83 9.07
N ILE A 9 -4.00 11.03 8.35
CA ILE A 9 -4.28 10.69 6.95
C ILE A 9 -5.57 9.89 6.82
N ARG A 10 -5.84 8.94 7.72
CA ARG A 10 -7.13 8.21 7.76
C ARG A 10 -8.32 9.15 7.98
N LEU A 11 -8.18 10.09 8.92
CA LEU A 11 -9.22 11.08 9.20
C LEU A 11 -9.46 11.98 7.98
N ILE A 12 -8.40 12.43 7.32
CA ILE A 12 -8.49 13.22 6.08
C ILE A 12 -9.21 12.39 5.00
N GLY A 13 -8.85 11.11 4.82
CA GLY A 13 -9.54 10.22 3.88
C GLY A 13 -11.03 10.08 4.17
N PHE A 14 -11.41 9.95 5.44
CA PHE A 14 -12.81 9.89 5.85
C PHE A 14 -13.56 11.21 5.60
N VAL A 15 -12.94 12.36 5.92
CA VAL A 15 -13.52 13.68 5.64
C VAL A 15 -13.69 13.89 4.13
N LEU A 16 -12.71 13.49 3.32
CA LEU A 16 -12.80 13.54 1.86
C LEU A 16 -13.95 12.66 1.34
N ALA A 17 -14.16 11.48 1.93
CA ALA A 17 -15.29 10.63 1.59
C ALA A 17 -16.63 11.33 1.87
N LEU A 18 -16.79 11.94 3.04
CA LEU A 18 -18.00 12.69 3.39
C LEU A 18 -18.23 13.89 2.46
N LEU A 19 -17.17 14.65 2.17
CA LEU A 19 -17.25 15.78 1.23
C LEU A 19 -17.64 15.29 -0.17
N TRP A 20 -17.08 14.16 -0.63
CA TRP A 20 -17.43 13.55 -1.90
C TRP A 20 -18.91 13.16 -1.95
N ILE A 21 -19.43 12.54 -0.89
CA ILE A 21 -20.85 12.17 -0.80
C ILE A 21 -21.75 13.42 -0.83
N VAL A 22 -21.38 14.47 -0.10
CA VAL A 22 -22.12 15.75 -0.12
C VAL A 22 -22.13 16.34 -1.52
N VAL A 23 -20.97 16.37 -2.19
CA VAL A 23 -20.86 16.86 -3.57
C VAL A 23 -21.77 16.04 -4.49
N LEU A 24 -21.71 14.71 -4.44
CA LEU A 24 -22.58 13.85 -5.25
C LEU A 24 -24.06 14.07 -4.95
N SER A 25 -24.43 14.31 -3.69
CA SER A 25 -25.83 14.50 -3.27
C SER A 25 -26.46 15.81 -3.74
N PHE A 26 -25.66 16.87 -3.93
CA PHE A 26 -26.18 18.20 -4.26
C PHE A 26 -25.86 18.67 -5.68
N VAL A 27 -24.81 18.12 -6.31
CA VAL A 27 -24.38 18.55 -7.66
C VAL A 27 -25.07 17.75 -8.76
N LEU A 28 -25.42 16.49 -8.50
CA LEU A 28 -26.04 15.65 -9.51
C LEU A 28 -27.56 15.92 -9.59
N PRO A 29 -28.10 16.13 -10.81
CA PRO A 29 -29.53 16.29 -10.99
C PRO A 29 -30.26 14.97 -10.70
N VAL A 30 -31.34 15.05 -9.95
CA VAL A 30 -32.27 13.94 -9.76
C VAL A 30 -33.18 13.90 -10.99
N ASP A 31 -32.82 13.07 -11.96
CA ASP A 31 -33.65 12.83 -13.15
C ASP A 31 -34.90 12.04 -12.73
N SER A 32 -35.92 12.77 -12.29
CA SER A 32 -37.26 12.24 -12.10
C SER A 32 -37.87 12.10 -13.49
N GLY A 33 -37.97 10.86 -13.98
CA GLY A 33 -38.48 10.51 -15.31
C GLY A 33 -39.97 10.82 -15.51
N ALA A 34 -40.37 12.08 -15.32
CA ALA A 34 -41.75 12.52 -15.27
C ALA A 34 -42.45 12.62 -16.65
N ASN A 35 -41.73 12.43 -17.76
CA ASN A 35 -42.24 12.80 -19.10
C ASN A 35 -42.32 11.65 -20.12
N GLY A 36 -42.33 10.37 -19.71
CA GLY A 36 -42.56 9.26 -20.64
C GLY A 36 -41.47 9.07 -21.71
N GLU A 37 -40.31 9.71 -21.56
CA GLU A 37 -39.12 9.44 -22.36
C GLU A 37 -38.43 8.17 -21.84
N ALA A 38 -37.73 7.46 -22.74
CA ALA A 38 -37.02 6.23 -22.43
C ALA A 38 -36.12 6.41 -21.20
N VAL A 39 -36.10 5.41 -20.31
CA VAL A 39 -35.24 5.38 -19.10
C VAL A 39 -33.79 5.63 -19.52
N SER A 40 -33.34 6.88 -19.37
CA SER A 40 -31.97 7.29 -19.64
C SER A 40 -31.08 6.89 -18.47
N PHE A 41 -29.79 6.66 -18.75
CA PHE A 41 -28.81 6.42 -17.70
C PHE A 41 -28.77 7.61 -16.72
N SER A 42 -29.11 7.37 -15.45
CA SER A 42 -29.08 8.38 -14.41
C SER A 42 -27.75 8.29 -13.63
N TRP A 43 -26.92 9.34 -13.75
CA TRP A 43 -25.69 9.46 -12.96
C TRP A 43 -25.96 9.50 -11.47
N HIS A 44 -27.10 10.07 -11.07
CA HIS A 44 -27.52 10.16 -9.68
C HIS A 44 -27.85 8.79 -9.09
N ALA A 45 -28.68 8.00 -9.77
CA ALA A 45 -28.99 6.62 -9.38
C ALA A 45 -27.75 5.72 -9.45
N PHE A 46 -26.82 5.99 -10.38
CA PHE A 46 -25.58 5.24 -10.52
C PHE A 46 -24.60 5.49 -9.36
N LEU A 47 -24.37 6.75 -8.99
CA LEU A 47 -23.29 7.12 -8.07
C LEU A 47 -23.72 7.18 -6.60
N ILE A 48 -24.96 7.60 -6.30
CA ILE A 48 -25.38 7.86 -4.92
C ILE A 48 -26.77 7.32 -4.56
N ALA A 49 -27.68 7.16 -5.53
CA ALA A 49 -29.03 6.63 -5.33
C ALA A 49 -29.75 7.21 -4.09
N THR A 50 -29.92 8.54 -4.03
CA THR A 50 -30.58 9.18 -2.87
C THR A 50 -32.06 8.85 -2.73
N GLU A 51 -32.67 8.29 -3.77
CA GLU A 51 -34.06 7.82 -3.74
C GLU A 51 -34.23 6.48 -3.00
N ASP A 52 -33.12 5.81 -2.67
CA ASP A 52 -33.15 4.60 -1.84
C ASP A 52 -33.63 4.92 -0.40
N PRO A 53 -34.59 4.17 0.16
CA PRO A 53 -35.09 4.36 1.52
C PRO A 53 -34.01 4.32 2.62
N MET A 54 -32.89 3.64 2.36
CA MET A 54 -31.78 3.53 3.31
C MET A 54 -30.83 4.74 3.26
N TYR A 55 -30.99 5.69 2.33
CA TYR A 55 -30.14 6.88 2.27
C TYR A 55 -30.18 7.68 3.60
N PRO A 56 -29.02 8.09 4.18
CA PRO A 56 -27.65 8.07 3.63
C PRO A 56 -26.83 6.80 3.90
N PHE A 57 -27.43 5.74 4.44
CA PHE A 57 -26.79 4.46 4.74
C PHE A 57 -26.99 3.40 3.65
N ASN A 58 -27.26 3.83 2.42
CA ASN A 58 -27.37 2.91 1.29
C ASN A 58 -26.00 2.30 0.93
N ILE A 59 -26.05 1.27 0.10
CA ILE A 59 -24.83 0.51 -0.24
C ILE A 59 -23.85 1.35 -1.05
N GLN A 60 -24.32 2.26 -1.92
CA GLN A 60 -23.47 3.16 -2.70
C GLN A 60 -22.62 4.06 -1.80
N VAL A 61 -23.21 4.67 -0.77
CA VAL A 61 -22.48 5.49 0.21
C VAL A 61 -21.46 4.65 0.97
N MET A 62 -21.83 3.44 1.41
CA MET A 62 -20.89 2.53 2.08
C MET A 62 -19.70 2.16 1.18
N MET A 63 -19.94 1.93 -0.11
CA MET A 63 -18.88 1.65 -1.08
C MET A 63 -17.93 2.83 -1.27
N TRP A 64 -18.44 4.06 -1.33
CA TRP A 64 -17.58 5.26 -1.40
C TRP A 64 -16.72 5.41 -0.15
N ILE A 65 -17.28 5.20 1.04
CA ILE A 65 -16.52 5.24 2.30
C ILE A 65 -15.41 4.18 2.28
N ALA A 66 -15.73 2.94 1.88
CA ALA A 66 -14.76 1.86 1.77
C ALA A 66 -13.65 2.18 0.74
N PHE A 67 -14.01 2.77 -0.40
CA PHE A 67 -13.08 3.19 -1.45
C PHE A 67 -12.07 4.22 -0.94
N PHE A 68 -12.54 5.30 -0.32
CA PHE A 68 -11.65 6.35 0.21
C PHE A 68 -10.81 5.85 1.39
N TYR A 69 -11.35 4.95 2.22
CA TYR A 69 -10.58 4.31 3.28
C TYR A 69 -9.41 3.49 2.71
N CYS A 70 -9.66 2.69 1.66
CA CYS A 70 -8.60 1.95 0.98
C CYS A 70 -7.55 2.90 0.38
N LEU A 71 -7.97 3.99 -0.26
CA LEU A 71 -7.06 4.96 -0.84
C LEU A 71 -6.18 5.63 0.24
N ALA A 72 -6.75 5.97 1.40
CA ALA A 72 -6.00 6.54 2.51
C ALA A 72 -4.94 5.57 3.07
N GLU A 73 -5.29 4.29 3.25
CA GLU A 73 -4.32 3.25 3.64
C GLU A 73 -3.21 3.08 2.60
N LEU A 74 -3.54 3.19 1.31
CA LEU A 74 -2.57 3.11 0.23
C LEU A 74 -1.62 4.31 0.23
N ILE A 75 -2.12 5.52 0.46
CA ILE A 75 -1.32 6.75 0.57
C ILE A 75 -0.34 6.64 1.73
N ILE A 76 -0.78 6.12 2.89
CA ILE A 76 0.10 5.87 4.03
C ILE A 76 1.27 4.97 3.64
N LYS A 77 0.98 3.88 2.92
CA LYS A 77 2.02 2.95 2.43
C LYS A 77 2.94 3.62 1.43
N TRP A 78 2.41 4.40 0.49
CA TRP A 78 3.18 5.14 -0.50
C TRP A 78 4.15 6.15 0.15
N ILE A 79 3.70 6.88 1.17
CA ILE A 79 4.56 7.84 1.88
C ILE A 79 5.70 7.11 2.59
N ASN A 80 5.42 6.02 3.30
CA ASN A 80 6.46 5.23 3.97
C ASN A 80 7.45 4.64 2.95
N LEU A 81 6.95 4.14 1.82
CA LEU A 81 7.77 3.65 0.72
C LEU A 81 8.67 4.74 0.13
N SER A 82 8.15 5.95 -0.02
CA SER A 82 8.92 7.09 -0.49
C SER A 82 10.00 7.50 0.51
N GLU A 83 9.71 7.44 1.82
CA GLU A 83 10.70 7.66 2.88
C GLU A 83 11.83 6.62 2.81
N GLU A 84 11.49 5.33 2.61
CA GLU A 84 12.47 4.24 2.48
C GLU A 84 13.32 4.35 1.22
N ASN A 85 12.71 4.65 0.07
CA ASN A 85 13.44 4.85 -1.18
C ASN A 85 14.42 6.01 -1.10
N LEU A 86 14.02 7.12 -0.49
CA LEU A 86 14.92 8.27 -0.29
C LEU A 86 16.11 7.89 0.61
N GLN A 87 15.91 7.05 1.63
CA GLN A 87 17.00 6.57 2.48
C GLN A 87 17.98 5.69 1.70
N LEU A 88 17.49 4.86 0.78
CA LEU A 88 18.34 4.05 -0.10
C LEU A 88 19.12 4.92 -1.07
N GLU A 89 18.48 5.89 -1.71
CA GLU A 89 19.13 6.82 -2.63
C GLU A 89 20.21 7.64 -1.90
N LEU A 90 19.91 8.16 -0.71
CA LEU A 90 20.89 8.83 0.13
C LEU A 90 22.06 7.89 0.48
N PHE A 91 21.78 6.64 0.86
CA PHE A 91 22.83 5.69 1.19
C PHE A 91 23.74 5.38 -0.01
N ASP A 92 23.18 5.22 -1.21
CA ASP A 92 23.94 5.03 -2.46
C ASP A 92 24.74 6.28 -2.86
N LEU A 93 24.21 7.49 -2.62
CA LEU A 93 24.96 8.75 -2.79
C LEU A 93 26.15 8.85 -1.81
N TYR A 94 26.05 8.27 -0.62
CA TYR A 94 27.15 8.16 0.36
C TYR A 94 28.07 6.94 0.14
N ARG A 95 28.01 6.31 -1.05
CA ARG A 95 28.83 5.14 -1.47
C ARG A 95 30.28 5.49 -1.86
N ASN A 96 30.74 6.70 -1.58
CA ASN A 96 32.17 7.05 -1.64
C ASN A 96 32.58 7.89 -0.43
N PRO A 97 32.90 7.28 0.71
CA PRO A 97 33.90 7.86 1.57
C PRO A 97 35.26 7.32 1.11
N ASP A 98 36.08 8.15 0.47
CA ASP A 98 37.53 7.87 0.35
C ASP A 98 38.18 7.69 1.76
N HIS A 99 37.45 8.05 2.82
CA HIS A 99 37.83 7.91 4.22
C HIS A 99 36.59 7.72 5.13
N VAL A 100 36.64 6.77 6.06
CA VAL A 100 35.64 6.64 7.14
C VAL A 100 36.22 7.24 8.42
N LEU A 101 35.51 8.23 8.96
CA LEU A 101 35.85 8.88 10.22
C LEU A 101 35.32 8.02 11.38
N MET A 102 36.23 7.37 12.11
CA MET A 102 35.92 6.63 13.33
C MET A 102 36.28 7.46 14.56
N LYS A 103 35.40 7.53 15.56
CA LYS A 103 35.76 8.12 16.86
C LYS A 103 36.40 7.04 17.74
N SER A 104 37.71 7.15 17.93
CA SER A 104 38.47 6.37 18.92
C SER A 104 38.63 7.18 20.21
N ALA A 105 39.00 6.52 21.31
CA ALA A 105 39.28 7.14 22.61
C ALA A 105 40.39 8.21 22.58
N GLN A 106 41.11 8.34 21.45
CA GLN A 106 42.22 9.28 21.23
C GLN A 106 41.92 10.36 20.15
N GLY A 107 40.70 10.42 19.60
CA GLY A 107 40.30 11.41 18.58
C GLY A 107 39.54 10.83 17.38
N GLU A 108 39.19 11.69 16.42
CA GLU A 108 38.64 11.28 15.11
C GLU A 108 39.77 10.71 14.25
N VAL A 109 39.71 9.42 13.95
CA VAL A 109 40.66 8.71 13.07
C VAL A 109 39.99 8.51 11.72
N ALA A 110 40.54 9.17 10.69
CA ALA A 110 40.16 8.95 9.30
C ALA A 110 40.87 7.69 8.78
N ILE A 111 40.14 6.62 8.53
CA ILE A 111 40.69 5.44 7.86
C ILE A 111 40.41 5.58 6.37
N PRO A 112 41.43 5.74 5.52
CA PRO A 112 41.24 5.75 4.07
C PRO A 112 40.66 4.39 3.66
N LEU A 113 39.60 4.39 2.86
CA LEU A 113 39.15 3.16 2.21
C LEU A 113 39.79 3.13 0.83
N ASP A 114 40.87 2.36 0.70
CA ASP A 114 41.35 2.02 -0.63
C ASP A 114 40.30 1.11 -1.30
N ARG A 115 39.95 1.37 -2.57
CA ARG A 115 38.91 0.60 -3.28
C ARG A 115 39.29 -0.87 -3.47
N ASP A 116 40.59 -1.17 -3.39
CA ASP A 116 41.15 -2.51 -3.45
C ASP A 116 41.42 -3.13 -2.06
N GLU A 117 41.24 -2.35 -0.98
CA GLU A 117 41.38 -2.84 0.38
C GLU A 117 40.09 -3.52 0.83
N ALA A 118 40.22 -4.78 1.19
CA ALA A 118 39.10 -5.62 1.55
C ALA A 118 38.35 -5.12 2.79
N LEU A 119 37.02 -5.22 2.78
CA LEU A 119 36.23 -5.05 4.01
C LEU A 119 36.47 -6.22 4.95
N LYS A 120 37.43 -6.05 5.85
CA LYS A 120 37.63 -6.90 7.01
C LYS A 120 36.48 -6.70 8.02
N PRO A 121 36.20 -7.69 8.89
CA PRO A 121 35.11 -7.58 9.89
C PRO A 121 35.19 -6.33 10.77
N GLU A 122 36.40 -5.91 11.13
CA GLU A 122 36.67 -4.75 12.01
C GLU A 122 36.33 -3.42 11.32
N LEU A 123 36.67 -3.30 10.03
CA LEU A 123 36.37 -2.11 9.22
C LEU A 123 34.86 -1.99 8.99
N LEU A 124 34.19 -3.10 8.65
CA LEU A 124 32.74 -3.15 8.49
C LEU A 124 32.01 -2.74 9.78
N ALA A 125 32.44 -3.27 10.93
CA ALA A 125 31.87 -2.95 12.23
C ALA A 125 31.95 -1.45 12.52
N ALA A 126 33.08 -0.83 12.21
CA ALA A 126 33.27 0.56 12.51
C ALA A 126 32.57 1.49 11.50
N ILE A 127 32.41 1.09 10.24
CA ILE A 127 31.50 1.75 9.29
C ILE A 127 30.06 1.68 9.80
N TYR A 128 29.63 0.52 10.31
CA TYR A 128 28.32 0.36 10.94
C TYR A 128 28.14 1.32 12.10
N TYR A 129 29.08 1.39 13.04
CA TYR A 129 28.97 2.30 14.18
C TYR A 129 29.02 3.78 13.78
N ALA A 130 29.82 4.15 12.76
CA ALA A 130 29.88 5.51 12.25
C ALA A 130 28.58 5.93 11.55
N LYS A 131 28.01 5.04 10.71
CA LYS A 131 26.79 5.31 9.94
C LYS A 131 25.49 5.03 10.70
N ARG A 132 25.52 4.37 11.88
CA ARG A 132 24.33 4.08 12.72
C ARG A 132 23.54 5.33 13.13
N LYS A 133 24.17 6.51 13.20
CA LYS A 133 23.48 7.78 13.46
C LYS A 133 22.79 8.37 12.23
N LEU A 134 23.25 8.01 11.04
CA LEU A 134 22.75 8.48 9.74
C LEU A 134 21.66 7.55 9.19
N VAL A 135 21.70 6.27 9.55
CA VAL A 135 20.77 5.24 9.10
C VAL A 135 19.92 4.78 10.29
N PRO A 136 18.60 5.08 10.35
CA PRO A 136 17.74 4.65 11.43
C PRO A 136 17.77 3.12 11.59
N GLU A 137 17.78 2.60 12.82
CA GLU A 137 17.78 1.15 13.07
C GLU A 137 16.56 0.42 12.50
N HIS A 138 15.43 1.13 12.37
CA HIS A 138 14.20 0.59 11.80
C HIS A 138 14.13 0.71 10.27
N SER A 139 15.12 1.36 9.64
CA SER A 139 15.18 1.41 8.18
C SER A 139 15.54 0.04 7.60
N LEU A 140 15.04 -0.20 6.39
CA LEU A 140 15.31 -1.42 5.65
C LEU A 140 16.83 -1.66 5.49
N ILE A 141 17.57 -0.66 5.02
CA ILE A 141 19.02 -0.73 4.83
C ILE A 141 19.78 -0.88 6.16
N GLY A 142 19.33 -0.21 7.22
CA GLY A 142 19.90 -0.36 8.56
C GLY A 142 19.76 -1.78 9.09
N GLY A 143 18.62 -2.42 8.83
CA GLY A 143 18.38 -3.83 9.12
C GLY A 143 19.36 -4.75 8.40
N PHE A 144 19.51 -4.59 7.08
CA PHE A 144 20.48 -5.36 6.29
C PHE A 144 21.90 -5.17 6.81
N PHE A 145 22.33 -3.92 7.02
CA PHE A 145 23.69 -3.62 7.45
C PHE A 145 23.99 -4.22 8.83
N LYS A 146 23.03 -4.14 9.76
CA LYS A 146 23.13 -4.77 11.09
C LYS A 146 23.27 -6.29 10.97
N LYS A 147 22.46 -6.94 10.14
CA LYS A 147 22.47 -8.39 9.95
C LYS A 147 23.79 -8.85 9.34
N ILE A 148 24.28 -8.16 8.30
CA ILE A 148 25.57 -8.45 7.65
C ILE A 148 26.71 -8.34 8.65
N ASN A 149 26.78 -7.21 9.38
CA ASN A 149 27.83 -6.99 10.37
C ASN A 149 27.82 -8.06 11.47
N HIS A 150 26.64 -8.39 12.02
CA HIS A 150 26.54 -9.41 13.07
C HIS A 150 26.91 -10.81 12.57
N GLN A 151 26.43 -11.20 11.38
CA GLN A 151 26.73 -12.51 10.81
C GLN A 151 28.23 -12.64 10.52
N PHE A 152 28.82 -11.62 9.89
CA PHE A 152 30.23 -11.67 9.52
C PHE A 152 31.18 -11.67 10.72
N GLN A 153 30.86 -10.95 11.79
CA GLN A 153 31.63 -11.01 13.04
C GLN A 153 31.54 -12.38 13.72
N SER A 154 30.40 -13.08 13.58
CA SER A 154 30.19 -14.37 14.23
C SER A 154 30.80 -15.55 13.48
N THR A 155 30.71 -15.56 12.14
CA THR A 155 31.15 -16.71 11.33
C THR A 155 32.47 -16.46 10.61
N ASN A 156 32.82 -15.19 10.34
CA ASN A 156 33.96 -14.80 9.51
C ASN A 156 33.95 -15.49 8.12
N ASP A 157 32.79 -15.94 7.66
CA ASP A 157 32.58 -16.61 6.39
C ASP A 157 31.66 -15.79 5.49
N VAL A 158 32.08 -15.58 4.23
CA VAL A 158 31.36 -14.75 3.26
C VAL A 158 30.12 -15.49 2.71
N GLY A 159 30.17 -16.82 2.58
CA GLY A 159 29.06 -17.64 2.12
C GLY A 159 27.89 -17.64 3.11
N ASP A 160 28.18 -17.69 4.41
CA ASP A 160 27.19 -17.56 5.49
C ASP A 160 26.53 -16.18 5.47
N VAL A 161 27.30 -15.12 5.24
CA VAL A 161 26.76 -13.76 5.11
C VAL A 161 25.86 -13.64 3.88
N TYR A 162 26.31 -14.16 2.73
CA TYR A 162 25.51 -14.18 1.50
C TYR A 162 24.18 -14.92 1.70
N SER A 163 24.22 -16.08 2.34
CA SER A 163 23.01 -16.87 2.66
C SER A 163 22.10 -16.11 3.61
N ALA A 164 22.64 -15.49 4.66
CA ALA A 164 21.86 -14.71 5.63
C ALA A 164 21.18 -13.47 5.00
N VAL A 165 21.83 -12.81 4.04
CA VAL A 165 21.24 -11.67 3.31
C VAL A 165 20.10 -12.13 2.43
N ASN A 166 20.27 -13.22 1.66
CA ASN A 166 19.20 -13.75 0.82
C ASN A 166 17.98 -14.18 1.63
N SER A 167 18.18 -14.90 2.75
CA SER A 167 17.08 -15.23 3.66
C SER A 167 16.39 -13.98 4.21
N MET A 168 17.13 -12.89 4.44
CA MET A 168 16.55 -11.63 4.89
C MET A 168 15.71 -10.94 3.80
N ILE A 169 16.15 -10.98 2.54
CA ILE A 169 15.37 -10.48 1.39
C ILE A 169 14.04 -11.23 1.30
N GLU A 170 14.08 -12.57 1.32
CA GLU A 170 12.87 -13.41 1.28
C GLU A 170 11.90 -13.10 2.42
N LEU A 171 12.41 -13.00 3.65
CA LEU A 171 11.61 -12.62 4.81
C LEU A 171 10.98 -11.23 4.65
N LYS A 172 11.71 -10.26 4.09
CA LYS A 172 11.20 -8.90 3.89
C LYS A 172 10.15 -8.84 2.79
N LEU A 173 10.32 -9.58 1.70
CA LEU A 173 9.28 -9.72 0.67
C LEU A 173 8.00 -10.36 1.24
N HIS A 174 8.13 -11.36 2.10
CA HIS A 174 6.97 -11.96 2.77
C HIS A 174 6.29 -10.96 3.73
N GLU A 175 7.05 -10.16 4.47
CA GLU A 175 6.53 -9.10 5.32
C GLU A 175 5.78 -8.02 4.52
N VAL A 176 6.28 -7.67 3.33
CA VAL A 176 5.59 -6.80 2.38
C VAL A 176 4.23 -7.40 2.00
N ASP A 177 4.17 -8.65 1.56
CA ASP A 177 2.91 -9.30 1.18
C ASP A 177 1.88 -9.33 2.32
N LEU A 178 2.33 -9.66 3.54
CA LEU A 178 1.48 -9.62 4.74
C LEU A 178 0.93 -8.21 5.01
N ARG A 179 1.74 -7.16 4.84
CA ARG A 179 1.31 -5.76 4.99
C ARG A 179 0.21 -5.40 3.99
N TYR A 180 0.24 -5.92 2.75
CA TYR A 180 -0.78 -5.64 1.72
C TYR A 180 -2.02 -6.56 1.81
N THR A 181 -1.96 -7.65 2.57
CA THR A 181 -3.09 -8.57 2.74
C THR A 181 -4.32 -7.87 3.34
N VAL A 182 -4.12 -7.02 4.35
CA VAL A 182 -5.23 -6.31 5.02
C VAL A 182 -5.96 -5.35 4.08
N ILE A 183 -5.22 -4.55 3.30
CA ILE A 183 -5.83 -3.62 2.34
C ILE A 183 -6.52 -4.36 1.18
N ARG A 184 -5.99 -5.52 0.77
CA ARG A 184 -6.62 -6.37 -0.24
C ARG A 184 -7.95 -6.96 0.25
N TYR A 185 -8.01 -7.37 1.52
CA TYR A 185 -9.24 -7.82 2.16
C TYR A 185 -10.29 -6.69 2.20
N LEU A 186 -9.88 -5.48 2.56
CA LEU A 186 -10.77 -4.31 2.54
C LEU A 186 -11.22 -3.94 1.12
N ALA A 187 -10.35 -4.03 0.12
CA ALA A 187 -10.71 -3.80 -1.27
C ALA A 187 -11.72 -4.85 -1.78
N TRP A 188 -11.59 -6.11 -1.33
CA TRP A 188 -12.55 -7.18 -1.62
C TRP A 188 -13.94 -6.95 -1.00
N LEU A 189 -14.05 -6.14 0.04
CA LEU A 189 -15.34 -5.77 0.63
C LEU A 189 -16.20 -4.95 -0.36
N ILE A 190 -15.59 -4.12 -1.21
CA ILE A 190 -16.30 -3.26 -2.17
C ILE A 190 -17.19 -4.09 -3.15
N PRO A 191 -16.65 -5.06 -3.93
CA PRO A 191 -17.48 -5.87 -4.83
C PRO A 191 -18.49 -6.73 -4.06
N THR A 192 -18.15 -7.16 -2.83
CA THR A 192 -19.07 -7.90 -1.96
C THR A 192 -20.28 -7.05 -1.56
N LEU A 193 -20.05 -5.79 -1.19
CA LEU A 193 -21.11 -4.82 -0.93
C LEU A 193 -21.97 -4.60 -2.18
N GLY A 194 -21.35 -4.43 -3.35
CA GLY A 194 -22.06 -4.30 -4.63
C GLY A 194 -23.02 -5.45 -4.92
N PHE A 195 -22.53 -6.68 -4.74
CA PHE A 195 -23.34 -7.89 -4.89
C PHE A 195 -24.50 -7.92 -3.89
N ILE A 196 -24.24 -7.63 -2.61
CA ILE A 196 -25.28 -7.55 -1.57
C ILE A 196 -26.35 -6.53 -1.96
N GLY A 197 -25.95 -5.32 -2.37
CA GLY A 197 -26.88 -4.28 -2.77
C GLY A 197 -27.74 -4.68 -3.98
N THR A 198 -27.17 -5.44 -4.91
CA THR A 198 -27.92 -5.94 -6.07
C THR A 198 -28.91 -7.03 -5.69
N VAL A 199 -28.52 -7.96 -4.81
CA VAL A 199 -29.43 -9.00 -4.29
C VAL A 199 -30.60 -8.34 -3.56
N ILE A 200 -30.34 -7.33 -2.73
CA ILE A 200 -31.38 -6.57 -2.02
C ILE A 200 -32.28 -5.85 -3.04
N GLY A 201 -31.71 -5.11 -3.97
CA GLY A 201 -32.47 -4.34 -4.97
C GLY A 201 -33.36 -5.22 -5.85
N ILE A 202 -32.86 -6.37 -6.30
CA ILE A 202 -33.66 -7.35 -7.06
C ILE A 202 -34.77 -7.94 -6.19
N ALA A 203 -34.49 -8.28 -4.93
CA ALA A 203 -35.50 -8.81 -4.02
C ALA A 203 -36.65 -7.80 -3.78
N VAL A 204 -36.31 -6.51 -3.63
CA VAL A 204 -37.30 -5.43 -3.49
C VAL A 204 -38.12 -5.28 -4.78
N ALA A 205 -37.46 -5.26 -5.94
CA ALA A 205 -38.12 -5.15 -7.24
C ALA A 205 -39.12 -6.30 -7.50
N LEU A 206 -38.72 -7.53 -7.21
CA LEU A 206 -39.58 -8.71 -7.34
C LEU A 206 -40.71 -8.73 -6.30
N GLY A 207 -40.44 -8.26 -5.08
CA GLY A 207 -41.46 -8.09 -4.04
C GLY A 207 -42.55 -7.10 -4.47
N GLN A 208 -42.16 -5.95 -5.05
CA GLN A 208 -43.10 -4.98 -5.59
C GLN A 208 -43.91 -5.56 -6.76
N ALA A 209 -43.25 -6.27 -7.68
CA ALA A 209 -43.92 -6.93 -8.79
C ALA A 209 -45.00 -7.93 -8.32
N GLY A 210 -44.70 -8.70 -7.26
CA GLY A 210 -45.63 -9.66 -6.68
C GLY A 210 -46.87 -9.03 -6.05
N VAL A 211 -46.76 -7.80 -5.52
CA VAL A 211 -47.89 -7.07 -4.91
C VAL A 211 -48.78 -6.42 -5.96
N MET A 212 -48.20 -5.85 -7.02
CA MET A 212 -48.96 -5.17 -8.09
C MET A 212 -49.74 -6.17 -8.96
N GLY A 213 -49.22 -7.39 -9.12
CA GLY A 213 -49.83 -8.41 -9.98
C GLY A 213 -49.51 -8.22 -11.47
N SER A 214 -49.63 -9.27 -12.26
CA SER A 214 -49.20 -9.28 -13.67
C SER A 214 -50.04 -8.39 -14.59
N ASP A 215 -51.26 -8.06 -14.19
CA ASP A 215 -52.24 -7.36 -15.01
C ASP A 215 -52.20 -5.83 -14.80
N ASP A 216 -51.34 -5.35 -13.88
CA ASP A 216 -51.17 -3.93 -13.59
C ASP A 216 -50.39 -3.22 -14.72
N PRO A 217 -50.98 -2.23 -15.42
CA PRO A 217 -50.32 -1.47 -16.47
C PRO A 217 -49.06 -0.71 -15.99
N GLU A 218 -48.97 -0.41 -14.70
CA GLU A 218 -47.86 0.35 -14.09
C GLU A 218 -46.71 -0.55 -13.60
N LEU A 219 -46.87 -1.88 -13.64
CA LEU A 219 -45.89 -2.86 -13.16
C LEU A 219 -44.48 -2.58 -13.67
N LEU A 220 -44.34 -2.41 -14.99
CA LEU A 220 -43.02 -2.18 -15.60
C LEU A 220 -42.44 -0.81 -15.22
N GLN A 221 -43.29 0.21 -15.11
CA GLN A 221 -42.85 1.56 -14.73
C GLN A 221 -42.33 1.59 -13.28
N ALA A 222 -42.91 0.77 -12.40
CA ALA A 222 -42.51 0.64 -11.02
C ALA A 222 -41.24 -0.22 -10.83
N VAL A 223 -41.12 -1.34 -11.56
CA VAL A 223 -40.06 -2.35 -11.32
C VAL A 223 -38.74 -2.01 -12.03
N ILE A 224 -38.81 -1.44 -13.25
CA ILE A 224 -37.61 -1.16 -14.06
C ILE A 224 -36.61 -0.23 -13.34
N PRO A 225 -37.00 0.88 -12.70
CA PRO A 225 -36.06 1.77 -12.01
C PRO A 225 -35.34 1.11 -10.82
N LEU A 226 -36.04 0.25 -10.08
CA LEU A 226 -35.46 -0.51 -8.97
C LEU A 226 -34.41 -1.50 -9.48
N LEU A 227 -34.73 -2.21 -10.56
CA LEU A 227 -33.82 -3.16 -11.17
C LEU A 227 -32.58 -2.45 -11.77
N ALA A 228 -32.77 -1.29 -12.40
CA ALA A 228 -31.68 -0.46 -12.90
C ALA A 228 -30.73 -0.03 -11.77
N THR A 229 -31.27 0.48 -10.66
CA THR A 229 -30.49 0.87 -9.48
C THR A 229 -29.71 -0.31 -8.88
N ALA A 230 -30.31 -1.50 -8.84
CA ALA A 230 -29.64 -2.72 -8.40
C ALA A 230 -28.41 -3.03 -9.29
N PHE A 231 -28.58 -3.04 -10.62
CA PHE A 231 -27.47 -3.28 -11.54
C PHE A 231 -26.38 -2.20 -11.46
N TYR A 232 -26.77 -0.93 -11.32
CA TYR A 232 -25.85 0.16 -11.11
C TYR A 232 -25.00 -0.01 -9.84
N THR A 233 -25.59 -0.54 -8.77
CA THR A 233 -24.87 -0.81 -7.52
C THR A 233 -23.71 -1.79 -7.74
N THR A 234 -23.94 -2.89 -8.47
CA THR A 234 -22.84 -3.81 -8.83
C THR A 234 -21.83 -3.15 -9.77
N LEU A 235 -22.30 -2.44 -10.80
CA LEU A 235 -21.40 -1.82 -11.78
C LEU A 235 -20.46 -0.80 -11.11
N LEU A 236 -20.99 0.02 -10.20
CA LEU A 236 -20.20 0.95 -9.40
C LEU A 236 -19.18 0.21 -8.54
N ALA A 237 -19.59 -0.87 -7.87
CA ALA A 237 -18.70 -1.68 -7.03
C ALA A 237 -17.50 -2.24 -7.81
N LEU A 238 -17.76 -2.78 -9.01
CA LEU A 238 -16.73 -3.33 -9.87
C LEU A 238 -15.75 -2.25 -10.35
N LEU A 239 -16.25 -1.08 -10.72
CA LEU A 239 -15.42 0.05 -11.14
C LEU A 239 -14.53 0.54 -10.00
N LEU A 240 -15.09 0.77 -8.82
CA LEU A 240 -14.34 1.19 -7.63
C LEU A 240 -13.29 0.14 -7.22
N SER A 241 -13.67 -1.13 -7.22
CA SER A 241 -12.77 -2.25 -6.91
C SER A 241 -11.61 -2.34 -7.90
N ALA A 242 -11.88 -2.21 -9.20
CA ALA A 242 -10.84 -2.25 -10.23
C ALA A 242 -9.80 -1.15 -10.03
N VAL A 243 -10.25 0.08 -9.76
CA VAL A 243 -9.36 1.22 -9.49
C VAL A 243 -8.49 0.96 -8.26
N VAL A 244 -9.08 0.51 -7.15
CA VAL A 244 -8.34 0.23 -5.91
C VAL A 244 -7.35 -0.91 -6.11
N MET A 245 -7.74 -1.99 -6.78
CA MET A 245 -6.86 -3.16 -7.00
C MET A 245 -5.65 -2.81 -7.87
N ILE A 246 -5.85 -2.02 -8.94
CA ILE A 246 -4.72 -1.54 -9.77
C ILE A 246 -3.77 -0.69 -8.93
N ALA A 247 -4.31 0.21 -8.10
CA ALA A 247 -3.50 1.07 -7.25
C ALA A 247 -2.71 0.25 -6.21
N ILE A 248 -3.34 -0.73 -5.55
CA ILE A 248 -2.67 -1.65 -4.63
C ILE A 248 -1.53 -2.38 -5.32
N GLN A 249 -1.78 -2.96 -6.50
CA GLN A 249 -0.76 -3.71 -7.24
C GLN A 249 0.44 -2.85 -7.61
N TRP A 250 0.19 -1.61 -8.03
CA TRP A 250 1.25 -0.68 -8.40
C TRP A 250 2.14 -0.29 -7.22
N VAL A 251 1.54 0.04 -6.07
CA VAL A 251 2.31 0.40 -4.87
C VAL A 251 3.04 -0.82 -4.29
N GLN A 252 2.40 -2.00 -4.26
CA GLN A 252 3.04 -3.23 -3.81
C GLN A 252 4.25 -3.58 -4.67
N ALA A 253 4.14 -3.48 -6.00
CA ALA A 253 5.26 -3.74 -6.91
C ALA A 253 6.45 -2.81 -6.63
N LYS A 254 6.19 -1.53 -6.31
CA LYS A 254 7.24 -0.57 -5.95
C LYS A 254 7.87 -0.87 -4.58
N ASP A 255 7.09 -1.35 -3.62
CA ASP A 255 7.57 -1.79 -2.30
C ASP A 255 8.49 -3.00 -2.44
N GLU A 256 8.09 -4.01 -3.22
CA GLU A 256 8.92 -5.19 -3.54
C GLU A 256 10.21 -4.81 -4.29
N GLU A 257 10.12 -3.90 -5.27
CA GLU A 257 11.29 -3.36 -5.99
C GLU A 257 12.29 -2.70 -5.03
N THR A 258 11.79 -1.96 -4.04
CA THR A 258 12.62 -1.27 -3.03
C THR A 258 13.39 -2.26 -2.17
N VAL A 259 12.73 -3.34 -1.71
CA VAL A 259 13.38 -4.42 -0.96
C VAL A 259 14.47 -5.09 -1.80
N ASN A 260 14.17 -5.41 -3.06
CA ASN A 260 15.13 -6.06 -3.96
C ASN A 260 16.33 -5.15 -4.24
N ASN A 261 16.11 -3.88 -4.55
CA ASN A 261 17.18 -2.92 -4.81
C ASN A 261 18.11 -2.77 -3.60
N ALA A 262 17.55 -2.70 -2.39
CA ALA A 262 18.36 -2.64 -1.17
C ALA A 262 19.16 -3.92 -0.92
N GLY A 263 18.56 -5.09 -1.19
CA GLY A 263 19.22 -6.39 -1.12
C GLY A 263 20.38 -6.49 -2.10
N SER A 264 20.14 -6.19 -3.37
CA SER A 264 21.17 -6.14 -4.42
C SER A 264 22.29 -5.17 -4.08
N LEU A 265 21.97 -3.96 -3.61
CA LEU A 265 22.97 -3.00 -3.16
C LEU A 265 23.85 -3.56 -2.06
N CYS A 266 23.27 -4.28 -1.09
CA CYS A 266 24.05 -4.92 -0.03
C CYS A 266 24.95 -6.04 -0.55
N LEU A 267 24.44 -6.90 -1.42
CA LEU A 267 25.21 -7.99 -2.01
C LEU A 267 26.38 -7.46 -2.85
N ASP A 268 26.10 -6.53 -3.76
CA ASP A 268 27.08 -6.03 -4.72
C ASP A 268 28.11 -5.11 -4.06
N ALA A 269 27.68 -4.21 -3.18
CA ALA A 269 28.56 -3.21 -2.58
C ALA A 269 29.30 -3.72 -1.35
N ILE A 270 28.65 -4.55 -0.53
CA ILE A 270 29.20 -4.97 0.76
C ILE A 270 29.74 -6.38 0.65
N VAL A 271 28.89 -7.36 0.33
CA VAL A 271 29.25 -8.79 0.42
C VAL A 271 30.39 -9.15 -0.55
N THR A 272 30.36 -8.66 -1.79
CA THR A 272 31.44 -8.87 -2.77
C THR A 272 32.81 -8.36 -2.31
N ASN A 273 32.83 -7.34 -1.46
CA ASN A 273 34.06 -6.72 -0.96
C ASN A 273 34.53 -7.28 0.40
N LEU A 274 33.79 -8.23 1.00
CA LEU A 274 34.19 -8.85 2.25
C LEU A 274 35.37 -9.80 2.01
N LYS A 275 36.37 -9.75 2.91
CA LYS A 275 37.38 -10.82 3.00
C LYS A 275 37.47 -11.35 4.43
N PRO A 276 37.50 -12.70 4.60
CA PRO A 276 37.72 -13.30 5.90
C PRO A 276 38.99 -12.79 6.55
N ARG A 277 39.01 -12.73 7.88
CA ARG A 277 40.25 -12.52 8.65
C ARG A 277 41.26 -13.59 8.23
N SER A 278 42.43 -13.20 7.70
CA SER A 278 43.46 -14.17 7.35
C SER A 278 43.87 -14.93 8.62
N SER A 279 43.75 -16.26 8.61
CA SER A 279 44.44 -17.10 9.58
C SER A 279 45.94 -16.91 9.36
N GLY A 280 46.58 -16.11 10.20
CA GLY A 280 48.03 -16.03 10.24
C GLY A 280 48.58 -17.44 10.40
N HIS A 281 49.32 -17.91 9.41
CA HIS A 281 50.41 -18.84 9.68
C HIS A 281 51.49 -18.00 10.35
N ASP A 282 51.59 -18.12 11.68
CA ASP A 282 52.84 -18.02 12.41
C ASP A 282 53.11 -19.39 13.04
#